data_AF-A0A8J6R733-F1
#
_entry.id   AF-A0A8J6R733-F1
#
_cell.length_a   1.000
_cell.length_b   1.000
_cell.length_c   1.000
_cell.angle_alpha   90.00
_cell.angle_beta   90.00
_cell.angle_gamma   90.00
#
_symmetry.space_group_name_H-M   'P 1'
#
loop_
_entity.id
_entity.type
_entity.pdbx_description
1 polymer ?
#
loop_
_entity_poly.entity_id
_entity_poly.type
_entity_poly.pdbx_seq_one_letter_code
_entity_poly.pdbx_strand_id
1 'polypeptide(L)'
;MQLTYRGSKYESNTPTVETTAGETGKYRGLDWRFRNFKKAPVQQASLDLKYRGVAYRTSDRPDVNDAVANETAVVAAPLAESIKATGLSTENRARTRMTQQHHLIKNRQQTLLSRSAAEAGFTHLSDYWNHIQGDIHPTFRRNYERSHVALS
;
A
#
# COMPACT_ATOMS: atom_id res chain seq x y z
N MET A 1 -29.03 -17.90 -22.45
CA MET A 1 -29.90 -16.70 -22.55
C MET A 1 -29.07 -15.56 -23.12
N GLN A 2 -29.44 -15.00 -24.27
CA GLN A 2 -28.69 -13.93 -24.93
C GLN A 2 -29.18 -12.57 -24.42
N LEU A 3 -28.26 -11.71 -23.96
CA LEU A 3 -28.59 -10.39 -23.42
C LEU A 3 -29.08 -9.46 -24.55
N THR A 4 -30.30 -8.95 -24.40
CA THR A 4 -30.92 -8.00 -25.32
C THR A 4 -31.20 -6.70 -24.57
N TYR A 5 -30.65 -5.58 -25.05
CA TYR A 5 -30.90 -4.25 -24.49
C TYR A 5 -31.20 -3.27 -25.61
N ARG A 6 -32.32 -2.53 -25.50
CA ARG A 6 -32.84 -1.58 -26.51
C ARG A 6 -32.89 -2.14 -27.95
N GLY A 7 -33.33 -3.39 -28.11
CA GLY A 7 -33.50 -4.01 -29.43
C GLY A 7 -32.20 -4.52 -30.08
N SER A 8 -31.03 -4.24 -29.49
CA SER A 8 -29.76 -4.78 -29.95
C SER A 8 -29.41 -6.07 -29.20
N LYS A 9 -29.05 -7.11 -29.96
CA LYS A 9 -28.55 -8.38 -29.41
C LYS A 9 -27.05 -8.24 -29.14
N TYR A 10 -26.63 -8.51 -27.92
CA TYR A 10 -25.21 -8.53 -27.58
C TYR A 10 -24.68 -9.95 -27.68
N GLU A 11 -23.53 -10.09 -28.32
CA GLU A 11 -22.74 -11.32 -28.30
C GLU A 11 -21.75 -11.23 -27.14
N SER A 12 -21.90 -12.11 -26.15
CA SER A 12 -21.08 -12.10 -24.94
C SER A 12 -19.76 -12.83 -25.17
N ASN A 13 -18.72 -12.09 -25.55
CA ASN A 13 -17.34 -12.57 -25.54
C ASN A 13 -16.71 -12.34 -24.16
N THR A 14 -17.07 -13.15 -23.17
CA THR A 14 -16.40 -13.11 -21.87
C THR A 14 -15.04 -13.79 -21.99
N PRO A 15 -13.92 -13.14 -21.64
CA PRO A 15 -12.62 -13.78 -21.65
C PRO A 15 -12.60 -14.91 -20.62
N THR A 16 -12.20 -16.12 -21.04
CA THR A 16 -12.04 -17.26 -20.15
C THR A 16 -10.79 -17.04 -19.30
N VAL A 17 -10.97 -16.74 -18.01
CA VAL A 17 -9.85 -16.51 -17.10
C VAL A 17 -9.52 -17.78 -16.34
N GLU A 18 -8.27 -18.22 -16.39
CA GLU A 18 -7.80 -19.38 -15.64
C GLU A 18 -7.72 -19.10 -14.14
N THR A 19 -8.63 -19.71 -13.39
CA THR A 19 -8.61 -19.72 -11.92
C THR A 19 -8.04 -21.03 -11.39
N THR A 20 -7.29 -20.97 -10.28
CA THR A 20 -6.99 -22.18 -9.51
C THR A 20 -8.21 -22.61 -8.70
N ALA A 21 -8.34 -23.91 -8.46
CA ALA A 21 -9.31 -24.42 -7.50
C ALA A 21 -8.85 -24.02 -6.10
N GLY A 22 -9.44 -22.96 -5.55
CA GLY A 22 -9.17 -22.54 -4.17
C GLY A 22 -10.03 -23.29 -3.17
N GLU A 23 -9.69 -23.12 -1.91
CA GLU A 23 -10.38 -23.73 -0.78
C GLU A 23 -11.83 -23.23 -0.67
N THR A 24 -12.70 -24.13 -0.22
CA THR A 24 -14.12 -23.86 0.01
C THR A 24 -14.39 -23.84 1.51
N GLY A 25 -15.04 -22.79 2.00
CA GLY A 25 -15.45 -22.64 3.40
C GLY A 25 -16.93 -22.31 3.54
N LYS A 26 -17.42 -22.25 4.78
CA LYS A 26 -18.77 -21.78 5.11
C LYS A 26 -18.65 -20.50 5.94
N TYR A 27 -19.32 -19.43 5.52
CA TYR A 27 -19.43 -18.20 6.30
C TYR A 27 -20.90 -17.85 6.54
N ARG A 28 -21.31 -17.79 7.82
CA ARG A 28 -22.71 -17.56 8.24
C ARG A 28 -23.74 -18.45 7.54
N GLY A 29 -23.41 -19.73 7.40
CA GLY A 29 -24.27 -20.73 6.74
C GLY A 29 -24.24 -20.71 5.21
N LEU A 30 -23.58 -19.73 4.58
CA LEU A 30 -23.42 -19.65 3.13
C LEU A 30 -22.08 -20.23 2.68
N ASP A 31 -22.06 -20.89 1.52
CA ASP A 31 -20.82 -21.36 0.88
C ASP A 31 -19.98 -20.19 0.38
N TRP A 32 -18.73 -20.14 0.83
CA TRP A 32 -17.72 -19.22 0.35
C TRP A 32 -16.64 -19.99 -0.40
N ARG A 33 -16.33 -19.59 -1.63
CA ARG A 33 -15.30 -20.23 -2.46
C ARG A 33 -14.23 -19.22 -2.82
N PHE A 34 -12.98 -19.48 -2.44
CA PHE A 34 -11.86 -18.68 -2.91
C PHE A 34 -11.47 -19.14 -4.32
N ARG A 35 -11.31 -18.18 -5.25
CA ARG A 35 -10.80 -18.45 -6.59
C ARG A 35 -9.67 -17.47 -6.85
N ASN A 36 -8.44 -17.95 -6.68
CA ASN A 36 -7.26 -17.15 -6.96
C ASN A 36 -6.93 -17.23 -8.45
N PHE A 37 -6.47 -16.13 -9.04
CA PHE A 37 -5.95 -16.14 -10.39
C PHE A 37 -4.63 -16.90 -10.42
N LYS A 38 -4.41 -17.75 -11.44
CA LYS A 38 -3.12 -18.44 -11.62
C LYS A 38 -1.96 -17.47 -11.81
N LYS A 39 -2.21 -16.39 -12.56
CA LYS A 39 -1.24 -15.32 -12.81
C LYS A 39 -1.72 -14.07 -12.11
N ALA A 40 -0.90 -13.53 -11.20
CA ALA A 40 -1.18 -12.23 -10.61
C ALA A 40 -1.27 -11.19 -11.75
N PRO A 41 -2.31 -10.35 -11.79
CA PRO A 41 -2.41 -9.32 -12.81
C PRO A 41 -1.27 -8.33 -12.63
N VAL A 42 -0.28 -8.37 -13.54
CA VAL A 42 0.79 -7.38 -13.59
C VAL A 42 0.25 -6.18 -14.35
N GLN A 43 0.00 -5.08 -13.65
CA GLN A 43 -0.36 -3.83 -14.30
C GLN A 43 0.88 -3.29 -15.02
N GLN A 44 0.83 -3.23 -16.35
CA GLN A 44 1.87 -2.58 -17.14
C GLN A 44 1.63 -1.07 -17.13
N ALA A 45 2.66 -0.29 -16.84
CA ALA A 45 2.57 1.16 -16.94
C ALA A 45 2.38 1.56 -18.42
N SER A 46 1.45 2.47 -18.68
CA SER A 46 1.22 3.01 -20.03
C SER A 46 2.21 4.11 -20.44
N LEU A 47 3.13 4.48 -19.54
CA LEU A 47 4.11 5.54 -19.76
C LEU A 47 5.48 4.94 -20.08
N ASP A 48 6.15 5.50 -21.09
CA ASP A 48 7.56 5.24 -21.35
C ASP A 48 8.41 5.78 -20.20
N LEU A 49 9.06 4.88 -19.45
CA LEU A 49 9.98 5.27 -18.39
C LEU A 49 11.26 5.81 -19.04
N LYS A 50 11.73 7.00 -18.64
CA LYS A 50 13.00 7.58 -19.14
C LYS A 50 14.00 7.69 -18.00
N TYR A 51 15.16 7.07 -18.15
CA TYR A 51 16.25 7.16 -17.19
C TYR A 51 17.50 7.74 -17.87
N ARG A 52 18.09 8.80 -17.31
CA ARG A 52 19.33 9.43 -17.83
C ARG A 52 19.29 9.73 -19.34
N GLY A 53 18.14 10.13 -19.87
CA GLY A 53 18.00 10.44 -21.30
C GLY A 53 17.62 9.25 -22.19
N VAL A 54 17.72 8.01 -21.71
CA VAL A 54 17.41 6.78 -22.44
C VAL A 54 16.00 6.30 -22.11
N ALA A 55 15.22 5.97 -23.13
CA ALA A 55 13.89 5.37 -22.94
C ALA A 55 14.04 3.90 -22.53
N TYR A 56 13.37 3.51 -21.45
CA TYR A 56 13.30 2.16 -20.93
C TYR A 56 11.92 1.59 -21.24
N ARG A 57 11.88 0.68 -22.23
CA ARG A 57 10.66 -0.01 -22.64
C ARG A 57 10.66 -1.42 -22.07
N THR A 58 9.61 -1.74 -21.32
CA THR A 58 9.45 -3.08 -20.74
C THR A 58 9.14 -4.15 -21.80
N SER A 59 8.64 -3.75 -22.98
CA SER A 59 8.38 -4.64 -24.13
C SER A 59 9.63 -5.30 -24.70
N ASP A 60 10.80 -4.69 -24.50
CA ASP A 60 12.06 -5.10 -25.14
C ASP A 60 12.89 -5.99 -24.21
N ARG A 61 12.37 -6.29 -23.01
CA ARG A 61 13.03 -7.19 -22.07
C ARG A 61 12.71 -8.62 -22.49
N PRO A 62 13.72 -9.47 -22.77
CA PRO A 62 13.47 -10.90 -22.92
C PRO A 62 12.81 -11.42 -21.64
N ASP A 63 11.76 -12.22 -21.79
CA ASP A 63 11.05 -12.83 -20.68
C ASP A 63 12.06 -13.52 -19.75
N VAL A 64 12.18 -13.01 -18.52
CA VAL A 64 13.08 -13.57 -17.48
C VAL A 64 12.57 -14.95 -17.00
N ASN A 65 11.52 -15.50 -17.62
CA ASN A 65 10.93 -16.77 -17.25
C ASN A 65 11.48 -17.97 -18.05
N ASP A 66 12.29 -17.75 -19.10
CA ASP A 66 12.98 -18.84 -19.82
C ASP A 66 14.43 -19.06 -19.36
N ALA A 67 14.92 -18.26 -18.40
CA ALA A 67 16.30 -18.30 -17.90
C ALA A 67 16.48 -19.13 -16.61
N VAL A 68 15.70 -20.21 -16.41
CA VAL A 68 15.89 -21.16 -15.28
C VAL A 68 16.26 -22.58 -15.75
N ALA A 69 16.44 -22.82 -17.05
CA ALA A 69 16.67 -24.17 -17.55
C ALA A 69 18.11 -24.51 -17.99
N ASN A 70 19.06 -23.58 -18.08
CA ASN A 70 20.45 -23.94 -18.42
C ASN A 70 21.44 -22.89 -17.92
N GLU A 71 22.13 -23.21 -16.82
CA GLU A 71 23.53 -22.85 -16.60
C GLU A 71 24.07 -23.67 -15.42
N THR A 72 24.40 -24.92 -15.72
CA THR A 72 25.26 -25.75 -14.87
C THR A 72 26.71 -25.33 -15.10
N ALA A 73 27.37 -24.97 -14.00
CA ALA A 73 28.81 -25.03 -13.76
C ALA A 73 29.73 -24.02 -14.47
N VAL A 74 30.09 -22.93 -13.77
CA VAL A 74 31.50 -22.48 -13.67
C VAL A 74 31.76 -21.78 -12.31
N VAL A 75 32.66 -22.38 -11.52
CA VAL A 75 33.53 -21.83 -10.44
C VAL A 75 32.93 -21.43 -9.08
N ALA A 76 33.46 -22.12 -8.07
CA ALA A 76 33.27 -21.94 -6.64
C ALA A 76 34.07 -20.76 -6.05
N ALA A 77 33.41 -19.91 -5.26
CA ALA A 77 33.92 -19.27 -4.03
C ALA A 77 32.75 -18.57 -3.29
N PRO A 78 32.75 -18.54 -1.94
CA PRO A 78 31.52 -18.38 -1.17
C PRO A 78 31.22 -16.90 -0.88
N LEU A 79 30.11 -16.39 -1.40
CA LEU A 79 29.40 -15.26 -0.81
C LEU A 79 27.99 -15.70 -0.41
N ALA A 80 27.95 -16.70 0.47
CA ALA A 80 26.79 -16.94 1.32
C ALA A 80 26.80 -15.93 2.48
N GLU A 81 26.86 -14.63 2.18
CA GLU A 81 26.37 -13.64 3.13
C GLU A 81 24.91 -13.42 2.84
N SER A 82 24.11 -13.94 3.75
CA SER A 82 22.67 -13.80 3.83
C SER A 82 22.22 -12.43 3.33
N ILE A 83 21.41 -12.42 2.29
CA ILE A 83 20.46 -11.32 2.09
C ILE A 83 19.48 -11.43 3.27
N LYS A 84 19.90 -10.92 4.44
CA LYS A 84 18.98 -10.61 5.53
C LYS A 84 18.00 -9.67 4.89
N ALA A 85 16.76 -10.13 4.76
CA ALA A 85 15.64 -9.27 4.42
C ALA A 85 15.86 -7.94 5.15
N THR A 86 16.05 -6.86 4.40
CA THR A 86 16.03 -5.49 4.93
C THR A 86 14.57 -5.14 5.26
N GLY A 87 13.87 -6.04 5.95
CA GLY A 87 12.73 -5.69 6.75
C GLY A 87 13.23 -4.63 7.70
N LEU A 88 12.71 -3.41 7.54
CA LEU A 88 12.98 -2.26 8.40
C LEU A 88 13.24 -2.75 9.83
N SER A 89 14.46 -2.55 10.33
CA SER A 89 14.83 -3.01 11.67
C SER A 89 13.78 -2.52 12.67
N THR A 90 13.56 -3.29 13.73
CA THR A 90 12.58 -2.98 14.78
C THR A 90 12.71 -1.54 15.28
N GLU A 91 13.93 -1.03 15.34
CA GLU A 91 14.27 0.34 15.71
C GLU A 91 13.75 1.35 14.68
N ASN A 92 13.96 1.10 13.38
CA ASN A 92 13.46 1.97 12.31
C ASN A 92 11.93 2.00 12.27
N ARG A 93 11.28 0.85 12.53
CA ARG A 93 9.83 0.78 12.64
C ARG A 93 9.32 1.55 13.85
N ALA A 94 9.99 1.45 14.99
CA ALA A 94 9.66 2.19 16.20
C ALA A 94 9.81 3.71 15.99
N ARG A 95 10.92 4.16 15.38
CA ARG A 95 11.14 5.57 15.02
C ARG A 95 10.01 6.10 14.13
N THR A 96 9.64 5.34 13.10
CA THR A 96 8.57 5.74 12.16
C THR A 96 7.21 5.87 12.87
N ARG A 97 6.88 4.96 13.78
CA ARG A 97 5.65 5.07 14.58
C ARG A 97 5.65 6.31 15.48
N MET A 98 6.78 6.58 16.15
CA MET A 98 6.92 7.73 17.03
C MET A 98 6.77 9.06 16.28
N THR A 99 7.38 9.18 15.09
CA THR A 99 7.22 10.39 14.25
C THR A 99 5.79 10.55 13.76
N GLN A 100 5.17 9.47 13.26
CA GLN A 100 3.77 9.48 12.82
C GLN A 100 2.82 9.89 13.94
N GLN A 101 2.98 9.33 15.14
CA GLN A 101 2.17 9.66 16.31
C GLN A 101 2.33 11.14 16.69
N HIS A 102 3.56 11.65 16.69
CA HIS A 102 3.84 13.06 16.94
C HIS A 102 3.09 13.98 15.96
N HIS A 103 3.15 13.68 14.66
CA HIS A 103 2.42 14.44 13.64
C HIS A 103 0.90 14.40 13.83
N LEU A 104 0.34 13.25 14.18
CA LEU A 104 -1.11 13.11 14.40
C LEU A 104 -1.60 13.97 15.57
N ILE A 105 -0.88 13.96 16.69
CA ILE A 105 -1.24 14.75 17.86
C ILE A 105 -1.17 16.24 17.52
N LYS A 106 -0.11 16.68 16.83
CA LYS A 106 0.04 18.07 16.37
C LYS A 106 -1.10 18.51 15.46
N ASN A 107 -1.43 17.70 14.45
CA ASN A 107 -2.51 18.03 13.52
C ASN A 107 -3.85 18.14 14.27
N ARG A 108 -4.12 17.24 15.23
CA ARG A 108 -5.34 17.30 16.03
C ARG A 108 -5.39 18.55 16.90
N GLN A 109 -4.30 18.91 17.57
CA GLN A 109 -4.20 20.17 18.32
C GLN A 109 -4.51 21.38 17.43
N GLN A 110 -3.91 21.44 16.24
CA GLN A 110 -4.13 22.52 15.30
C GLN A 110 -5.60 22.63 14.89
N THR A 111 -6.25 21.50 14.57
CA THR A 111 -7.66 21.51 14.18
C THR A 111 -8.59 21.97 15.30
N LEU A 112 -8.36 21.51 16.54
CA LEU A 112 -9.17 21.91 17.69
C LEU A 112 -8.98 23.39 18.04
N LEU A 113 -7.74 23.86 18.05
CA LEU A 113 -7.44 25.27 18.29
C LEU A 113 -8.03 26.17 17.21
N SER A 114 -7.91 25.78 15.93
CA SER A 114 -8.47 26.55 14.82
C SER A 114 -9.99 26.62 14.91
N ARG A 115 -10.64 25.53 15.33
CA ARG A 115 -12.08 25.50 15.55
C ARG A 115 -12.51 26.39 16.72
N SER A 116 -11.86 26.30 17.87
CA SER A 116 -12.19 27.14 19.03
C SER A 116 -11.92 28.62 18.76
N ALA A 117 -10.86 28.91 18.01
CA ALA A 117 -10.53 30.27 17.57
C ALA A 117 -11.64 30.82 16.65
N ALA A 118 -12.10 30.02 15.69
CA ALA A 118 -13.21 30.41 14.81
C ALA A 118 -14.51 30.66 15.59
N GLU A 119 -14.81 29.84 16.59
CA GLU A 119 -15.97 30.04 17.49
C GLU A 119 -15.87 31.35 18.29
N ALA A 120 -14.66 31.73 18.71
CA ALA A 120 -14.40 33.01 19.36
C ALA A 120 -14.28 34.20 18.38
N GLY A 121 -14.50 33.99 17.09
CA GLY A 121 -14.46 35.03 16.05
C GLY A 121 -13.07 35.36 15.52
N PHE A 122 -12.05 34.57 15.86
CA PHE A 122 -10.71 34.74 15.31
C PHE A 122 -10.52 33.91 14.03
N THR A 123 -10.07 34.56 12.96
CA THR A 123 -9.95 33.93 11.63
C THR A 123 -8.54 33.50 11.24
N HIS A 124 -7.49 34.07 11.84
CA HIS A 124 -6.09 33.90 11.39
C HIS A 124 -5.12 33.30 12.42
N LEU A 125 -5.61 32.73 13.54
CA LEU A 125 -4.71 32.10 14.53
C LEU A 125 -4.03 30.83 13.98
N SER A 126 -4.60 30.18 12.96
CA SER A 126 -4.01 29.02 12.29
C SER A 126 -2.67 29.33 11.64
N ASP A 127 -2.44 30.59 11.26
CA ASP A 127 -1.30 31.01 10.46
C ASP A 127 -0.09 31.40 11.34
N TYR A 128 -0.33 31.62 12.64
CA TYR A 128 0.65 32.09 13.62
C TYR A 128 1.34 30.97 14.42
N TRP A 129 1.36 29.75 13.90
CA TRP A 129 2.09 28.67 14.55
C TRP A 129 3.58 28.73 14.22
N ASN A 130 4.35 29.38 15.10
CA ASN A 130 5.80 29.26 15.11
C ASN A 130 6.19 27.78 15.29
N HIS A 131 7.38 27.42 14.83
CA HIS A 131 7.98 26.11 15.07
C HIS A 131 8.17 25.95 16.59
N ILE A 132 7.13 25.49 17.30
CA ILE A 132 7.20 25.30 18.75
C ILE A 132 8.28 24.24 18.97
N GLN A 133 9.46 24.71 19.38
CA GLN A 133 10.57 23.92 19.91
C GLN A 133 10.17 23.39 21.30
N GLY A 134 9.03 22.72 21.36
CA GLY A 134 8.45 22.24 22.60
C GLY A 134 7.99 20.80 22.38
N ASP A 135 8.41 19.95 23.30
CA ASP A 135 7.88 18.60 23.39
C ASP A 135 6.36 18.65 23.57
N ILE A 136 5.66 17.72 22.90
CA ILE A 136 4.22 17.54 23.09
C ILE A 136 3.96 17.25 24.57
N HIS A 137 3.14 18.08 25.22
CA HIS A 137 2.77 17.88 26.61
C HIS A 137 2.21 16.45 26.83
N PRO A 138 2.63 15.71 27.86
CA PRO A 138 2.31 14.29 28.03
C PRO A 138 0.81 13.97 28.04
N THR A 139 -0.03 14.88 28.54
CA THR A 139 -1.49 14.70 28.56
C THR A 139 -2.09 14.58 27.16
N PHE A 140 -1.50 15.22 26.16
CA PHE A 140 -1.97 15.13 24.77
C PHE A 140 -1.68 13.77 24.15
N ARG A 141 -0.59 13.10 24.56
CA ARG A 141 -0.38 11.70 24.17
C ARG A 141 -1.53 10.83 24.69
N ARG A 142 -1.94 11.00 25.95
CA ARG A 142 -3.06 10.22 26.52
C ARG A 142 -4.42 10.53 25.87
N ASN A 143 -4.68 11.80 25.55
CA ASN A 143 -6.02 12.26 25.16
C ASN A 143 -6.23 12.33 23.63
N TYR A 144 -5.19 12.57 22.84
CA TYR A 144 -5.27 12.79 21.40
C TYR A 144 -4.72 11.64 20.56
N GLU A 145 -3.97 10.71 21.16
CA GLU A 145 -3.57 9.47 20.48
C GLU A 145 -4.77 8.55 20.25
N ARG A 146 -4.67 7.68 19.24
CA ARG A 146 -5.67 6.63 18.98
C ARG A 146 -5.66 5.63 20.14
N SER A 147 -6.80 5.46 20.79
CA SER A 147 -6.99 4.47 21.85
C SER A 147 -6.55 3.09 21.37
N HIS A 148 -5.70 2.43 22.13
CA HIS A 148 -5.20 1.08 21.82
C HIS A 148 -6.29 -0.01 21.92
N VAL A 149 -7.51 0.37 22.28
CA VAL A 149 -8.66 -0.50 22.55
C VAL A 149 -9.23 -1.17 21.29
N ALA A 150 -8.90 -0.70 20.08
CA ALA A 150 -9.41 -1.28 18.83
C ALA A 150 -8.51 -2.38 18.22
N LEU A 151 -7.54 -2.91 18.97
CA LEU A 151 -6.73 -4.06 18.59
C LEU A 151 -7.05 -5.26 19.50
N SER A 152 -8.27 -5.79 19.38
CA SER A 152 -8.64 -7.14 19.83
C SER A 152 -9.31 -7.89 18.68
#